data_AF-A0A2T2TEI3-F1
#
_entry.id   AF-A0A2T2TEI3-F1
#
_cell.length_a   1.000
_cell.length_b   1.000
_cell.length_c   1.000
_cell.angle_alpha   90.00
_cell.angle_beta   90.00
_cell.angle_gamma   90.00
#
_symmetry.space_group_name_H-M   'P 1'
#
loop_
_entity.id
_entity.type
_entity.pdbx_description
1 polymer ?
#
loop_
_entity_poly.entity_id
_entity_poly.type
_entity_poly.pdbx_seq_one_letter_code
_entity_poly.pdbx_strand_id
1 'polypeptide(L)'
;DRLEDEYNVEAHLTGVPYTCCRWVDGPGEDLEDFEAENMDSLFRDADGDLAYLALSDFRLERTMDNWPRISFASTKQHTAEQE
;
A
#
# COMPACT_ATOMS: atom_id res chain seq x y z
N ASP A 1 14.57 -20.08 -9.20
CA ASP A 1 14.60 -18.65 -8.86
C ASP A 1 14.28 -17.83 -10.09
N ARG A 2 13.02 -17.39 -10.31
CA ARG A 2 12.63 -16.76 -11.58
C ARG A 2 13.51 -15.56 -11.98
N LEU A 3 13.90 -14.73 -11.00
CA LEU A 3 14.76 -13.57 -11.24
C LEU A 3 16.18 -13.98 -11.67
N GLU A 4 16.73 -15.03 -11.08
CA GLU A 4 18.03 -15.58 -11.47
C GLU A 4 17.94 -16.30 -12.82
N ASP A 5 16.94 -17.16 -13.00
CA ASP A 5 16.77 -18.04 -14.16
C ASP A 5 16.40 -17.26 -15.45
N GLU A 6 15.50 -16.26 -15.37
CA GLU A 6 15.02 -15.50 -16.54
C GLU A 6 15.80 -14.21 -16.77
N TYR A 7 16.35 -13.61 -15.70
CA TYR A 7 16.94 -12.26 -15.77
C TYR A 7 18.39 -12.20 -15.27
N ASN A 8 18.98 -13.32 -14.81
CA ASN A 8 20.32 -13.35 -14.22
C ASN A 8 20.48 -12.33 -13.06
N VAL A 9 19.42 -12.16 -12.27
CA VAL A 9 19.38 -11.25 -11.11
C VAL A 9 19.34 -12.05 -9.81
N GLU A 10 20.40 -11.93 -9.01
CA GLU A 10 20.40 -12.37 -7.62
C GLU A 10 19.62 -11.37 -6.75
N ALA A 11 18.56 -11.85 -6.08
CA ALA A 11 17.71 -11.05 -5.21
C ALA A 11 17.82 -11.52 -3.75
N HIS A 12 17.87 -10.56 -2.83
CA HIS A 12 17.88 -10.84 -1.38
C HIS A 12 16.69 -10.19 -0.70
N LEU A 13 15.99 -10.95 0.14
CA LEU A 13 14.89 -10.44 0.95
C LEU A 13 15.41 -10.01 2.32
N THR A 14 14.98 -8.83 2.77
CA THR A 14 15.19 -8.36 4.14
C THR A 14 13.84 -8.27 4.84
N GLY A 15 13.81 -8.57 6.14
CA GLY A 15 12.59 -8.43 6.93
C GLY A 15 12.14 -6.97 7.04
N VAL A 16 10.82 -6.77 6.96
CA VAL A 16 10.18 -5.46 7.13
C VAL A 16 9.13 -5.54 8.23
N PRO A 17 8.89 -4.45 9.00
CA PRO A 17 8.04 -4.47 10.19
C PRO A 17 6.55 -4.25 9.88
N TYR A 18 6.06 -4.58 8.69
CA TYR A 18 4.68 -4.33 8.29
C TYR A 18 3.83 -5.59 8.47
N THR A 19 2.61 -5.41 8.99
CA THR A 19 1.67 -6.50 9.28
C THR A 19 0.49 -6.51 8.31
N CYS A 20 0.08 -5.34 7.79
CA CYS A 20 -1.06 -5.23 6.88
C CYS A 20 -0.80 -4.23 5.76
N CYS A 21 -1.42 -4.49 4.60
CA CYS A 21 -1.49 -3.58 3.47
C CYS A 21 -2.95 -3.27 3.15
N ARG A 22 -3.28 -2.00 2.89
CA ARG A 22 -4.60 -1.56 2.43
C ARG A 22 -4.45 -0.56 1.30
N TRP A 23 -5.19 -0.74 0.21
CA TRP A 23 -5.31 0.30 -0.80
C TRP A 23 -6.16 1.44 -0.25
N VAL A 24 -5.73 2.67 -0.50
CA VAL A 24 -6.38 3.88 0.01
C VAL A 24 -6.99 4.68 -1.13
N ASP A 25 -8.20 5.16 -0.92
CA ASP A 25 -8.94 6.01 -1.86
C ASP A 25 -9.84 6.98 -1.11
N GLY A 26 -10.07 8.15 -1.68
CA GLY A 26 -10.86 9.21 -1.05
C GLY A 26 -10.83 10.52 -1.85
N PRO A 27 -11.39 11.60 -1.28
CA PRO A 27 -11.31 12.93 -1.88
C PRO A 27 -9.85 13.41 -2.00
N GLY A 28 -9.53 14.13 -3.08
CA GLY A 28 -8.17 14.59 -3.36
C GLY A 28 -7.54 15.39 -2.23
N GLU A 29 -8.27 16.34 -1.64
CA GLU A 29 -7.80 17.15 -0.51
C GLU A 29 -7.40 16.28 0.70
N ASP A 30 -8.22 15.30 1.06
CA ASP A 30 -7.96 14.42 2.20
C ASP A 30 -6.82 13.45 1.89
N LEU A 31 -6.70 12.98 0.64
CA LEU A 31 -5.60 12.11 0.20
C LEU A 31 -4.26 12.85 0.20
N GLU A 32 -4.22 14.10 -0.26
CA GLU A 32 -2.99 14.91 -0.25
C GLU A 32 -2.47 15.12 1.18
N ASP A 33 -3.35 15.47 2.12
CA ASP A 33 -3.00 15.62 3.53
C ASP A 33 -2.59 14.26 4.15
N PHE A 34 -3.29 13.18 3.81
CA PHE A 34 -2.96 11.83 4.27
C PHE A 34 -1.60 11.35 3.76
N GLU A 35 -1.28 11.60 2.49
CA GLU A 35 0.01 11.32 1.88
C GLU A 35 1.13 12.09 2.60
N ALA A 36 0.90 13.36 2.92
CA ALA A 36 1.85 14.18 3.65
C ALA A 36 2.11 13.66 5.09
N GLU A 37 1.08 13.22 5.80
CA GLU A 37 1.21 12.76 7.19
C GLU A 37 1.73 11.32 7.33
N ASN A 38 1.49 10.45 6.33
CA ASN A 38 1.76 9.02 6.43
C ASN A 38 2.81 8.51 5.41
N MET A 39 3.59 9.42 4.82
CA MET A 39 4.54 9.12 3.75
C MET A 39 5.45 7.91 4.03
N ASP A 40 5.93 7.73 5.26
CA ASP A 40 6.81 6.60 5.65
C ASP A 40 6.12 5.22 5.61
N SER A 41 4.80 5.21 5.61
CA SER A 41 3.94 4.03 5.59
C SER A 41 3.16 3.91 4.29
N LEU A 42 3.48 4.73 3.27
CA LEU A 42 2.81 4.70 1.99
C LEU A 42 3.72 4.21 0.88
N PHE A 43 3.12 3.51 -0.08
CA PHE A 43 3.78 3.12 -1.31
C PHE A 43 2.78 3.11 -2.45
N ARG A 44 3.29 3.10 -3.68
CA ARG A 44 2.50 2.88 -4.88
C ARG A 44 2.72 1.46 -5.37
N ASP A 45 1.64 0.76 -5.68
CA ASP A 45 1.72 -0.59 -6.25
C ASP A 45 2.18 -0.55 -7.72
N ALA A 46 2.23 -1.72 -8.36
CA ALA A 46 2.68 -1.83 -9.75
C ALA A 46 1.76 -1.12 -10.77
N ASP A 47 0.49 -0.90 -10.43
CA ASP A 47 -0.48 -0.15 -11.25
C ASP A 47 -0.45 1.36 -10.93
N GLY A 48 0.30 1.78 -9.91
CA GLY A 48 0.42 3.17 -9.48
C GLY A 48 -0.58 3.60 -8.41
N ASP A 49 -1.38 2.66 -7.91
CA ASP A 49 -2.39 2.91 -6.87
C ASP A 49 -1.75 3.04 -5.50
N LEU A 50 -2.29 3.95 -4.69
CA LEU A 50 -1.76 4.27 -3.38
C LEU A 50 -2.17 3.20 -2.36
N ALA A 51 -1.20 2.75 -1.58
CA ALA A 51 -1.41 1.73 -0.56
C ALA A 51 -0.67 2.07 0.73
N TYR A 52 -1.35 1.81 1.85
CA TYR A 52 -0.87 2.03 3.21
C TYR A 52 -0.42 0.73 3.87
N LEU A 53 0.80 0.75 4.40
CA LEU A 53 1.45 -0.34 5.12
C LEU A 53 1.40 -0.08 6.62
N ALA A 54 0.50 -0.78 7.31
CA ALA A 54 0.37 -0.68 8.75
C ALA A 54 1.37 -1.59 9.48
N LEU A 55 2.00 -1.06 10.52
CA LEU A 55 2.89 -1.83 11.41
C LEU A 55 2.11 -2.84 12.28
N SER A 56 0.84 -2.59 12.57
CA SER A 56 -0.06 -3.48 13.33
C SER A 56 -1.53 -3.16 13.03
N ASP A 57 -2.45 -4.07 13.37
CA ASP A 57 -3.90 -3.84 13.24
C ASP A 57 -4.37 -2.62 14.03
N PHE A 58 -3.90 -2.45 15.26
CA PHE A 58 -4.24 -1.29 16.09
C PHE A 58 -3.83 0.05 15.44
N ARG A 59 -2.67 0.08 14.77
CA ARG A 59 -2.23 1.26 14.00
C ARG A 59 -3.17 1.53 12.83
N LEU A 60 -3.59 0.49 12.12
CA LEU A 60 -4.56 0.61 11.04
C LEU A 60 -5.89 1.16 11.55
N GLU A 61 -6.46 0.59 12.61
CA GLU A 61 -7.71 1.05 13.23
C GLU A 61 -7.66 2.54 13.60
N ARG A 62 -6.60 2.96 14.28
CA ARG A 62 -6.41 4.36 14.65
C ARG A 62 -6.29 5.29 13.44
N THR A 63 -5.60 4.84 12.38
CA THR A 63 -5.48 5.61 11.15
C THR A 63 -6.85 5.75 10.47
N MET A 64 -7.66 4.69 10.43
CA MET A 64 -9.03 4.74 9.91
C MET A 64 -9.93 5.70 10.70
N ASP A 65 -9.80 5.71 12.04
CA ASP A 65 -10.54 6.63 12.90
C ASP A 65 -10.16 8.11 12.67
N ASN A 66 -8.87 8.37 12.43
CA ASN A 66 -8.36 9.72 12.14
C ASN A 66 -8.77 10.21 10.74
N TRP A 67 -8.94 9.28 9.79
CA TRP A 67 -9.20 9.56 8.37
C TRP A 67 -10.53 8.94 7.91
N PRO A 68 -11.68 9.38 8.46
CA PRO A 68 -12.97 8.75 8.20
C PRO A 68 -13.47 8.93 6.76
N ARG A 69 -12.88 9.86 5.99
CA ARG A 69 -13.21 10.11 4.57
C ARG A 69 -12.37 9.27 3.61
N ILE A 70 -11.33 8.60 4.12
CA ILE A 70 -10.46 7.73 3.33
C ILE A 70 -10.93 6.29 3.53
N SER A 71 -11.08 5.57 2.42
CA SER A 71 -11.39 4.15 2.41
C SER A 71 -10.11 3.33 2.45
N PHE A 72 -10.16 2.19 3.14
CA PHE A 72 -9.02 1.28 3.31
C PHE A 72 -9.43 -0.13 2.84
N ALA A 73 -9.17 -0.44 1.58
CA ALA A 73 -9.57 -1.69 0.95
C ALA A 73 -8.54 -2.81 1.20
N SER A 74 -9.01 -3.98 1.64
CA SER A 74 -8.18 -5.19 1.79
C SER A 74 -7.95 -5.93 0.48
N THR A 75 -8.78 -5.68 -0.53
CA THR A 75 -8.68 -6.27 -1.87
C THR A 75 -8.93 -5.21 -2.92
N LYS A 76 -8.21 -5.31 -4.03
CA LYS A 76 -8.36 -4.47 -5.22
C LYS A 76 -8.58 -5.38 -6.43
N GLN A 77 -9.37 -4.90 -7.40
CA GLN A 77 -9.47 -5.58 -8.69
C GLN A 77 -8.17 -5.38 -9.46
N HIS A 78 -7.58 -6.48 -9.92
CA HIS A 78 -6.36 -6.43 -10.72
C HIS A 78 -6.69 -5.85 -12.10
N THR A 79 -6.01 -4.77 -12.49
CA THR A 79 -6.34 -4.02 -13.72
C THR A 79 -5.91 -4.75 -15.00
N ALA A 80 -5.11 -5.82 -14.91
CA ALA A 80 -4.59 -6.55 -16.06
C ALA A 80 -5.65 -7.23 -16.97
N GLU A 81 -6.94 -7.15 -16.63
CA GLU A 81 -8.04 -7.76 -17.39
C GLU A 81 -8.85 -6.77 -18.25
N GLN A 82 -8.31 -5.61 -18.63
CA GLN A 82 -8.91 -4.79 -19.69
C GLN A 82 -8.04 -4.79 -20.94
N GLU A 83 -8.16 -5.87 -21.71
CA GLU A 83 -7.81 -5.96 -23.14
C GLU A 83 -9.03 -5.67 -24.03
#